data_AF-A0A532EBE2-F1
#
_entry.id   AF-A0A532EBE2-F1
#
_cell.length_a   1.000
_cell.length_b   1.000
_cell.length_c   1.000
_cell.angle_alpha   90.00
_cell.angle_beta   90.00
_cell.angle_gamma   90.00
#
_symmetry.space_group_name_H-M   'P 1'
#
loop_
_entity.id
_entity.type
_entity.pdbx_description
1 polymer ?
#
loop_
_entity_poly.entity_id
_entity_poly.type
_entity_poly.pdbx_seq_one_letter_code
_entity_poly.pdbx_strand_id
1 'polypeptide(L)'
;MSESLIQHRAEVQGLATAILLPSVSVFGESSDRTPGSAGPLTQVVGIGLFQRAVLTLQRAGIRQLIVLAGPEEDQLKQALGRGPRVTIPVRWMPIREFPLDDPRTWEAMAAEVPGFCLVASVRGVFSRGLIESLRREVQEGQAILVAQPVVQRAAGDRRVSVKVQAERLLALGSFRAEDATLVAADLLVLPAGLMAAAQDTHTPSGAMPIRRWIERAAIDGRVRVLRTDGHPSQWYQDVRTQAEVPAAERKLFSSLKGEFEGFVDRYFNRKVSRWFTRIFLALGASPNAITMVATVLGLLAAVGFGLGTYEAAIVAALLFQFAAVIDCCDGEVARLTFTESAFGAWLDIAMDNVVHMAIFAGIAVGAYQQVAGQDDAWIPLALGAAAVLGNASSFVLVTRAQRIKAASGWKTPVHAAWSEFMLKNVASRDFSVIVLLAALLGKLDWFLWMASAGSLVFTALMLWVIRPSARSRA
;
A
#
# COMPACT_ATOMS: atom_id res chain seq x y z
N MET A 1 29.78 -21.48 0.09
CA MET A 1 29.61 -20.48 -0.98
C MET A 1 28.43 -19.61 -0.59
N SER A 2 28.68 -18.33 -0.31
CA SER A 2 27.80 -17.44 0.44
C SER A 2 26.51 -17.08 -0.31
N GLU A 3 25.35 -17.17 0.36
CA GLU A 3 24.06 -16.62 -0.09
C GLU A 3 24.17 -15.15 -0.52
N SER A 4 25.13 -14.39 0.01
CA SER A 4 25.35 -13.00 -0.38
C SER A 4 25.78 -12.83 -1.85
N LEU A 5 26.48 -13.80 -2.46
CA LEU A 5 26.86 -13.74 -3.88
C LEU A 5 25.68 -14.09 -4.80
N ILE A 6 24.75 -14.93 -4.34
CA ILE A 6 23.50 -15.24 -5.07
C ILE A 6 22.56 -14.03 -4.99
N GLN A 7 22.49 -13.37 -3.83
CA GLN A 7 21.70 -12.17 -3.64
C GLN A 7 22.28 -10.97 -4.40
N HIS A 8 23.62 -10.83 -4.47
CA HIS A 8 24.25 -9.82 -5.33
C HIS A 8 24.11 -10.13 -6.82
N ARG A 9 24.11 -11.41 -7.26
CA ARG A 9 23.81 -11.73 -8.67
C ARG A 9 22.35 -11.45 -9.03
N ALA A 10 21.41 -11.68 -8.11
CA ALA A 10 20.00 -11.31 -8.29
C ALA A 10 19.78 -9.78 -8.29
N GLU A 11 20.59 -9.03 -7.54
CA GLU A 11 20.56 -7.55 -7.52
C GLU A 11 21.13 -6.88 -8.79
N VAL A 12 21.96 -7.60 -9.56
CA VAL A 12 22.66 -7.06 -10.75
C VAL A 12 21.96 -7.43 -12.07
N GLN A 13 20.93 -8.29 -12.07
CA GLN A 13 20.18 -8.67 -13.28
C GLN A 13 18.66 -8.37 -13.24
N GLY A 14 18.15 -7.84 -12.12
CA GLY A 14 16.73 -7.59 -11.94
C GLY A 14 16.25 -6.30 -12.62
N LEU A 15 15.10 -6.39 -13.30
CA LEU A 15 14.29 -5.28 -13.82
C LEU A 15 14.39 -4.00 -12.94
N ALA A 16 15.22 -3.06 -13.36
CA ALA A 16 15.56 -1.84 -12.60
C ALA A 16 15.26 -0.54 -13.37
N THR A 17 15.02 -0.64 -14.68
CA THR A 17 14.67 0.49 -15.54
C THR A 17 13.23 0.37 -15.99
N ALA A 18 12.48 1.47 -15.95
CA ALA A 18 11.15 1.54 -16.54
C ALA A 18 11.04 2.67 -17.57
N ILE A 19 10.39 2.36 -18.69
CA ILE A 19 10.05 3.28 -19.78
C ILE A 19 8.56 3.62 -19.63
N LEU A 20 8.27 4.89 -19.41
CA LEU A 20 6.90 5.40 -19.29
C LEU A 20 6.46 6.07 -20.58
N LEU A 21 5.25 5.70 -21.02
CA LEU A 21 4.54 6.30 -22.16
C LEU A 21 3.30 7.04 -21.62
N PRO A 22 3.38 8.36 -21.35
CA PRO A 22 2.30 9.09 -20.70
C PRO A 22 1.02 9.21 -21.52
N SER A 23 1.16 9.38 -22.85
CA SER A 23 0.05 9.73 -23.74
C SER A 23 -0.24 8.70 -24.83
N VAL A 24 0.51 7.60 -24.85
CA VAL A 24 0.43 6.56 -25.88
C VAL A 24 0.32 5.20 -25.19
N SER A 25 -0.62 4.35 -25.62
CA SER A 25 -0.68 2.95 -25.18
C SER A 25 0.54 2.18 -25.70
N VAL A 26 0.96 1.15 -24.95
CA VAL A 26 2.05 0.23 -25.36
C VAL A 26 1.80 -0.38 -26.75
N PHE A 27 0.53 -0.53 -27.14
CA PHE A 27 0.15 -1.11 -28.44
C PHE A 27 -0.19 -0.06 -29.51
N GLY A 28 0.14 1.22 -29.30
CA GLY A 28 0.05 2.27 -30.32
C GLY A 28 -1.27 3.01 -30.42
N GLU A 29 -2.16 2.89 -29.44
CA GLU A 29 -3.37 3.72 -29.37
C GLU A 29 -3.07 5.07 -28.73
N SER A 30 -3.22 6.16 -29.48
CA SER A 30 -3.08 7.54 -28.98
C SER A 30 -4.23 7.93 -28.06
N SER A 31 -3.95 8.57 -26.92
CA SER A 31 -4.96 9.04 -25.96
C SER A 31 -5.85 10.19 -26.47
N ASP A 32 -5.37 10.95 -27.47
CA ASP A 32 -5.89 12.28 -27.83
C ASP A 32 -7.14 12.30 -28.72
N ARG A 33 -7.69 11.14 -29.12
CA ARG A 33 -8.74 11.11 -30.15
C ARG A 33 -10.16 10.87 -29.65
N THR A 34 -10.40 10.82 -28.35
CA THR A 34 -11.73 10.56 -27.79
C THR A 34 -12.11 11.58 -26.70
N PRO A 35 -13.24 12.31 -26.84
CA PRO A 35 -13.77 13.16 -25.77
C PRO A 35 -13.94 12.36 -24.47
N GLY A 36 -13.45 12.90 -23.35
CA GLY A 36 -13.52 12.24 -22.04
C GLY A 36 -12.43 11.21 -21.76
N SER A 37 -11.37 11.13 -22.58
CA SER A 37 -10.19 10.34 -22.24
C SER A 37 -9.52 10.83 -20.95
N ALA A 38 -9.03 9.88 -20.16
CA ALA A 38 -8.21 10.20 -18.99
C ALA A 38 -6.76 10.38 -19.47
N GLY A 39 -6.24 11.60 -19.31
CA GLY A 39 -4.84 11.91 -19.56
C GLY A 39 -3.93 11.56 -18.37
N PRO A 40 -2.59 11.66 -18.53
CA PRO A 40 -1.61 11.30 -17.49
C PRO A 40 -1.72 12.15 -16.20
N LEU A 41 -2.35 13.33 -16.27
CA LEU A 41 -2.58 14.23 -15.13
C LEU A 41 -3.93 14.01 -14.43
N THR A 42 -4.75 13.06 -14.91
CA THR A 42 -6.06 12.74 -14.30
C THR A 42 -5.85 12.35 -12.84
N GLN A 43 -6.59 13.01 -11.95
CA GLN A 43 -6.47 12.81 -10.52
C GLN A 43 -7.27 11.58 -10.10
N VAL A 44 -6.62 10.67 -9.39
CA VAL A 44 -7.24 9.51 -8.74
C VAL A 44 -6.85 9.57 -7.28
N VAL A 45 -7.82 9.84 -6.40
CA VAL A 45 -7.57 10.04 -4.95
C VAL A 45 -6.52 11.15 -4.70
N GLY A 46 -6.70 12.31 -5.35
CA GLY A 46 -5.87 13.51 -5.14
C GLY A 46 -4.44 13.45 -5.67
N ILE A 47 -4.06 12.40 -6.43
CA ILE A 47 -2.76 12.29 -7.11
C ILE A 47 -2.98 11.96 -8.58
N GLY A 48 -2.21 12.61 -9.46
CA GLY A 48 -2.23 12.36 -10.90
C GLY A 48 -1.73 10.97 -11.26
N LEU A 49 -2.30 10.33 -12.28
CA LEU A 49 -1.91 8.98 -12.75
C LEU A 49 -0.39 8.85 -12.97
N PHE A 50 0.24 9.84 -13.60
CA PHE A 50 1.69 9.85 -13.85
C PHE A 50 2.50 9.85 -12.56
N GLN A 51 2.22 10.79 -11.66
CA GLN A 51 2.91 10.88 -10.39
C GLN A 51 2.71 9.59 -9.56
N ARG A 52 1.50 9.03 -9.58
CA ARG A 52 1.19 7.76 -8.91
C ARG A 52 2.00 6.60 -9.50
N ALA A 53 2.07 6.49 -10.83
CA ALA A 53 2.86 5.45 -11.49
C ALA A 53 4.35 5.54 -11.11
N VAL A 54 4.93 6.75 -11.17
CA VAL A 54 6.32 7.01 -10.78
C VAL A 54 6.59 6.59 -9.32
N LEU A 55 5.73 7.02 -8.39
CA LEU A 55 5.88 6.70 -6.96
C LEU A 55 5.71 5.20 -6.69
N THR A 56 4.78 4.52 -7.36
CA THR A 56 4.62 3.07 -7.25
C THR A 56 5.85 2.32 -7.75
N LEU A 57 6.40 2.72 -8.91
CA LEU A 57 7.60 2.10 -9.49
C LEU A 57 8.83 2.30 -8.61
N GLN A 58 9.05 3.51 -8.10
CA GLN A 58 10.13 3.80 -7.16
C GLN A 58 10.02 2.93 -5.89
N ARG A 59 8.82 2.83 -5.30
CA ARG A 59 8.59 1.98 -4.12
C ARG A 59 8.73 0.49 -4.39
N ALA A 60 8.47 0.04 -5.62
CA ALA A 60 8.68 -1.34 -6.03
C ALA A 60 10.15 -1.66 -6.36
N GLY A 61 11.05 -0.66 -6.27
CA GLY A 61 12.49 -0.83 -6.44
C GLY A 61 13.01 -0.65 -7.87
N ILE A 62 12.24 0.01 -8.74
CA ILE A 62 12.80 0.58 -10.00
C ILE A 62 13.74 1.72 -9.61
N ARG A 63 14.89 1.81 -10.30
CA ARG A 63 15.99 2.74 -9.99
C ARG A 63 16.22 3.80 -11.05
N GLN A 64 15.70 3.61 -12.26
CA GLN A 64 15.80 4.58 -13.35
C GLN A 64 14.50 4.64 -14.13
N LEU A 65 14.06 5.86 -14.47
CA LEU A 65 12.93 6.10 -15.36
C LEU A 65 13.37 6.78 -16.64
N ILE A 66 12.83 6.30 -17.75
CA ILE A 66 12.89 6.97 -19.05
C ILE A 66 11.45 7.35 -19.40
N VAL A 67 11.18 8.62 -19.66
CA VAL A 67 9.83 9.12 -19.94
C VAL A 67 9.80 9.69 -21.35
N LEU A 68 9.01 9.06 -22.22
CA LEU A 68 8.77 9.55 -23.57
C LEU A 68 7.60 10.51 -23.56
N ALA A 69 7.90 11.79 -23.39
CA ALA A 69 6.87 12.81 -23.18
C ALA A 69 6.40 13.44 -24.49
N GLY A 70 5.09 13.68 -24.59
CA GLY A 70 4.49 14.47 -25.65
C GLY A 70 4.51 15.98 -25.33
N PRO A 71 3.57 16.77 -25.90
CA PRO A 71 3.41 18.20 -25.60
C PRO A 71 3.23 18.53 -24.11
N GLU A 72 2.82 17.56 -23.30
CA GLU A 72 2.57 17.67 -21.87
C GLU A 72 3.82 17.62 -20.99
N GLU A 73 5.03 17.49 -21.56
CA GLU A 73 6.30 17.33 -20.84
C GLU A 73 6.48 18.31 -19.67
N ASP A 74 6.26 19.61 -19.91
CA ASP A 74 6.43 20.64 -18.88
C ASP A 74 5.45 20.48 -17.71
N GLN A 75 4.22 20.07 -18.00
CA GLN A 75 3.21 19.81 -16.98
C GLN A 75 3.56 18.56 -16.16
N LEU A 76 4.09 17.52 -16.81
CA LEU A 76 4.58 16.31 -16.14
C LEU A 76 5.79 16.61 -15.26
N LYS A 77 6.74 17.42 -15.74
CA LYS A 77 7.89 17.91 -14.95
C LYS A 77 7.43 18.70 -13.74
N GLN A 78 6.48 19.64 -13.91
CA GLN A 78 5.93 20.41 -12.80
C GLN A 78 5.20 19.51 -11.78
N ALA A 79 4.46 18.50 -12.25
CA ALA A 79 3.78 17.54 -11.38
C ALA A 79 4.76 16.73 -10.52
N LEU A 80 5.92 16.34 -11.05
CA LEU A 80 6.98 15.69 -10.27
C LEU A 80 7.74 16.67 -9.37
N GLY A 81 7.92 17.93 -9.79
CA GLY A 81 8.61 18.97 -9.04
C GLY A 81 7.83 19.48 -7.81
N ARG A 82 6.50 19.24 -7.74
CA ARG A 82 5.68 19.56 -6.57
C ARG A 82 5.91 18.53 -5.44
N GLY A 83 7.04 18.69 -4.75
CA GLY A 83 7.37 18.02 -3.48
C GLY A 83 8.53 17.03 -3.59
N PRO A 84 9.31 16.82 -2.51
CA PRO A 84 10.54 16.00 -2.51
C PRO A 84 10.32 14.48 -2.56
N ARG A 85 9.19 14.01 -3.12
CA ARG A 85 8.76 12.60 -3.02
C ARG A 85 9.38 11.69 -4.08
N VAL A 86 9.73 12.27 -5.22
CA VAL A 86 10.32 11.57 -6.35
C VAL A 86 11.83 11.75 -6.26
N THR A 87 12.54 10.67 -5.94
CA THR A 87 14.00 10.64 -5.79
C THR A 87 14.67 9.84 -6.90
N ILE A 88 13.88 9.07 -7.65
CA ILE A 88 14.35 8.29 -8.79
C ILE A 88 14.81 9.22 -9.93
N PRO A 89 15.97 8.98 -10.54
CA PRO A 89 16.40 9.74 -11.72
C PRO A 89 15.42 9.52 -12.88
N VAL A 90 14.99 10.63 -13.47
CA VAL A 90 14.06 10.66 -14.61
C VAL A 90 14.78 11.25 -15.81
N ARG A 91 14.96 10.43 -16.85
CA ARG A 91 15.42 10.86 -18.17
C ARG A 91 14.22 11.20 -19.04
N TRP A 92 14.18 12.41 -19.55
CA TRP A 92 13.13 12.88 -20.45
C TRP A 92 13.57 12.71 -21.91
N MET A 93 12.71 12.11 -22.72
CA MET A 93 12.93 11.91 -24.16
C MET A 93 11.71 12.46 -24.91
N PRO A 94 11.77 13.66 -25.48
CA PRO A 94 10.64 14.25 -26.18
C PRO A 94 10.28 13.40 -27.42
N ILE A 95 9.01 13.04 -27.58
CA ILE A 95 8.55 12.22 -28.73
C ILE A 95 8.84 12.90 -30.09
N ARG A 96 8.96 14.23 -30.11
CA ARG A 96 9.32 15.00 -31.31
C ARG A 96 10.74 14.69 -31.81
N GLU A 97 11.65 14.37 -30.90
CA GLU A 97 13.05 14.03 -31.20
C GLU A 97 13.24 12.51 -31.26
N PHE A 98 12.43 11.78 -30.50
CA PHE A 98 12.46 10.32 -30.40
C PHE A 98 11.09 9.74 -30.77
N PRO A 99 10.72 9.70 -32.06
CA PRO A 99 9.44 9.14 -32.49
C PRO A 99 9.33 7.66 -32.12
N LEU A 100 8.18 7.27 -31.59
CA LEU A 100 7.98 5.91 -31.09
C LEU A 100 7.79 4.86 -32.20
N ASP A 101 7.46 5.31 -33.41
CA ASP A 101 7.36 4.51 -34.62
C ASP A 101 8.72 4.31 -35.32
N ASP A 102 9.76 5.07 -34.93
CA ASP A 102 11.13 4.87 -35.40
C ASP A 102 11.83 3.75 -34.59
N PRO A 103 12.26 2.65 -35.22
CA PRO A 103 13.07 1.60 -34.59
C PRO A 103 14.33 2.12 -33.88
N ARG A 104 14.96 3.19 -34.38
CA ARG A 104 16.20 3.76 -33.83
C ARG A 104 16.00 4.32 -32.42
N THR A 105 14.82 4.86 -32.14
CA THR A 105 14.44 5.33 -30.80
C THR A 105 14.55 4.20 -29.77
N TRP A 106 14.05 3.01 -30.13
CA TRP A 106 14.06 1.84 -29.27
C TRP A 106 15.44 1.21 -29.11
N GLU A 107 16.24 1.23 -30.17
CA GLU A 107 17.64 0.80 -30.12
C GLU A 107 18.49 1.69 -29.20
N ALA A 108 18.31 3.01 -29.29
CA ALA A 108 18.97 3.96 -28.39
C ALA A 108 18.59 3.71 -26.91
N MET A 109 17.31 3.44 -26.62
CA MET A 109 16.87 3.06 -25.28
C MET A 109 17.41 1.70 -24.85
N ALA A 110 17.48 0.72 -25.76
CA ALA A 110 18.01 -0.61 -25.47
C ALA A 110 19.48 -0.55 -25.00
N ALA A 111 20.27 0.38 -25.55
CA ALA A 111 21.65 0.62 -25.13
C ALA A 111 21.77 1.11 -23.67
N GLU A 112 20.71 1.71 -23.12
CA GLU A 112 20.67 2.25 -21.75
C GLU A 112 20.02 1.30 -20.75
N VAL A 113 19.44 0.20 -21.22
CA VAL A 113 18.70 -0.75 -20.39
C VAL A 113 19.59 -1.97 -20.09
N PRO A 114 20.00 -2.19 -18.84
CA PRO A 114 20.75 -3.38 -18.47
C PRO A 114 19.80 -4.59 -18.39
N GLY A 115 19.82 -5.43 -19.42
CA GLY A 115 19.09 -6.71 -19.48
C GLY A 115 17.60 -6.56 -19.77
N PHE A 116 16.82 -5.92 -18.89
CA PHE A 116 15.36 -5.82 -19.01
C PHE A 116 14.83 -4.45 -18.60
N CYS A 117 13.76 -4.02 -19.27
CA CYS A 117 12.99 -2.84 -18.87
C CYS A 117 11.50 -3.14 -18.75
N LEU A 118 10.85 -2.37 -17.89
CA LEU A 118 9.40 -2.33 -17.78
C LEU A 118 8.88 -1.22 -18.69
N VAL A 119 8.07 -1.54 -19.70
CA VAL A 119 7.37 -0.56 -20.51
C VAL A 119 5.94 -0.44 -19.97
N ALA A 120 5.56 0.77 -19.55
CA ALA A 120 4.24 1.03 -19.00
C ALA A 120 3.61 2.29 -19.59
N SER A 121 2.34 2.20 -19.95
CA SER A 121 1.54 3.38 -20.29
C SER A 121 0.86 3.95 -19.04
N VAL A 122 0.71 5.27 -18.99
CA VAL A 122 0.15 6.00 -17.83
C VAL A 122 -1.37 6.08 -17.95
N ARG A 123 -2.00 4.93 -18.13
CA ARG A 123 -3.46 4.78 -18.32
C ARG A 123 -4.07 3.80 -17.35
N GLY A 124 -3.40 3.54 -16.23
CA GLY A 124 -3.89 2.64 -15.22
C GLY A 124 -3.19 2.83 -13.89
N VAL A 125 -3.80 2.28 -12.85
CA VAL A 125 -3.24 2.20 -11.50
C VAL A 125 -2.89 0.76 -11.22
N PHE A 126 -1.74 0.53 -10.61
CA PHE A 126 -1.26 -0.81 -10.31
C PHE A 126 -0.62 -0.88 -8.92
N SER A 127 -0.56 -2.09 -8.37
CA SER A 127 0.01 -2.33 -7.06
C SER A 127 1.53 -2.44 -7.09
N ARG A 128 2.15 -2.11 -5.95
CA ARG A 128 3.57 -2.39 -5.69
C ARG A 128 3.89 -3.89 -5.86
N GLY A 129 3.03 -4.75 -5.31
CA GLY A 129 3.22 -6.20 -5.34
C GLY A 129 3.22 -6.80 -6.75
N LEU A 130 2.49 -6.19 -7.70
CA LEU A 130 2.55 -6.59 -9.11
C LEU A 130 3.95 -6.35 -9.69
N ILE A 131 4.52 -5.16 -9.47
CA ILE A 131 5.85 -4.82 -9.98
C ILE A 131 6.94 -5.64 -9.29
N GLU A 132 6.83 -5.88 -7.98
CA GLU A 132 7.75 -6.76 -7.26
C GLU A 132 7.67 -8.21 -7.74
N SER A 133 6.49 -8.69 -8.14
CA SER A 133 6.36 -9.99 -8.80
C SER A 133 7.12 -9.99 -10.11
N LEU A 134 6.83 -9.03 -11.00
CA LEU A 134 7.51 -8.89 -12.30
C LEU A 134 9.03 -8.90 -12.14
N ARG A 135 9.57 -8.15 -11.18
CA ARG A 135 11.02 -8.09 -10.92
C ARG A 135 11.63 -9.45 -10.51
N ARG A 136 10.89 -10.27 -9.76
CA ARG A 136 11.33 -11.63 -9.35
C ARG A 136 11.16 -12.67 -10.46
N GLU A 137 10.23 -12.40 -11.37
CA GLU A 137 9.73 -13.35 -12.36
C GLU A 137 10.42 -13.28 -13.72
N VAL A 138 11.25 -12.25 -13.93
CA VAL A 138 12.03 -12.03 -15.15
C VAL A 138 12.99 -13.18 -15.42
N GLN A 139 13.05 -13.63 -16.68
CA GLN A 139 13.95 -14.68 -17.16
C GLN A 139 14.62 -14.25 -18.46
N GLU A 140 15.86 -14.68 -18.66
CA GLU A 140 16.65 -14.33 -19.85
C GLU A 140 15.93 -14.70 -21.16
N GLY A 141 15.84 -13.72 -22.06
CA GLY A 141 15.19 -13.89 -23.37
C GLY A 141 13.66 -14.01 -23.35
N GLN A 142 13.00 -13.92 -22.18
CA GLN A 142 11.54 -13.96 -22.08
C GLN A 142 10.94 -12.58 -21.80
N ALA A 143 9.88 -12.23 -22.54
CA ALA A 143 9.04 -11.07 -22.26
C ALA A 143 7.86 -11.48 -21.37
N ILE A 144 7.39 -10.56 -20.53
CA ILE A 144 6.22 -10.78 -19.66
C ILE A 144 5.15 -9.76 -20.00
N LEU A 145 4.01 -10.22 -20.49
CA LEU A 145 2.82 -9.40 -20.73
C LEU A 145 1.87 -9.51 -19.54
N VAL A 146 1.47 -8.38 -18.95
CA VAL A 146 0.45 -8.39 -17.90
C VAL A 146 -0.93 -8.42 -18.55
N ALA A 147 -1.81 -9.30 -18.08
CA ALA A 147 -3.18 -9.40 -18.52
C ALA A 147 -4.17 -9.33 -17.35
N GLN A 148 -5.36 -8.80 -17.62
CA GLN A 148 -6.46 -8.70 -16.67
C GLN A 148 -7.70 -9.39 -17.22
N PRO A 149 -8.53 -9.98 -16.34
CA PRO A 149 -9.82 -10.54 -16.75
C PRO A 149 -10.74 -9.44 -17.30
N VAL A 150 -11.52 -9.79 -18.32
CA VAL A 150 -12.52 -8.88 -18.87
C VAL A 150 -13.70 -8.80 -17.89
N VAL A 151 -13.86 -7.66 -17.22
CA VAL A 151 -14.98 -7.43 -16.29
C VAL A 151 -16.19 -6.85 -17.02
N GLN A 152 -16.00 -5.87 -17.92
CA GLN A 152 -17.03 -5.27 -18.77
C GLN A 152 -16.38 -4.61 -20.00
N ARG A 153 -16.88 -4.91 -21.20
CA ARG A 153 -16.53 -4.19 -22.43
C ARG A 153 -17.59 -3.17 -22.75
N ALA A 154 -17.22 -1.88 -22.72
CA ALA A 154 -18.08 -0.84 -23.26
C ALA A 154 -18.10 -0.90 -24.79
N ALA A 155 -19.17 -0.39 -25.41
CA ALA A 155 -19.21 -0.21 -26.86
C ALA A 155 -18.05 0.70 -27.29
N GLY A 156 -17.21 0.24 -28.22
CA GLY A 156 -16.01 0.94 -28.65
C GLY A 156 -14.76 0.70 -27.79
N ASP A 157 -14.78 -0.27 -26.86
CA ASP A 157 -13.59 -0.69 -26.12
C ASP A 157 -12.53 -1.29 -27.08
N ARG A 158 -11.44 -0.56 -27.29
CA ARG A 158 -10.35 -0.94 -28.21
C ARG A 158 -9.23 -1.73 -27.52
N ARG A 159 -9.41 -2.09 -26.25
CA ARG A 159 -8.46 -2.91 -25.50
C ARG A 159 -8.10 -4.18 -26.25
N VAL A 160 -6.80 -4.45 -26.30
CA VAL A 160 -6.22 -5.62 -26.96
C VAL A 160 -6.58 -6.89 -26.19
N SER A 161 -7.29 -7.81 -26.81
CA SER A 161 -7.57 -9.13 -26.24
C SER A 161 -6.32 -10.02 -26.29
N VAL A 162 -6.22 -10.91 -25.31
CA VAL A 162 -5.11 -11.84 -25.15
C VAL A 162 -5.64 -13.27 -25.05
N LYS A 163 -5.10 -14.18 -25.86
CA LYS A 163 -5.32 -15.63 -25.73
C LYS A 163 -4.10 -16.28 -25.09
N VAL A 164 -4.34 -17.08 -24.05
CA VAL A 164 -3.27 -17.70 -23.23
C VAL A 164 -3.50 -19.20 -23.16
N GLN A 165 -2.42 -19.98 -23.23
CA GLN A 165 -2.40 -21.39 -22.91
C GLN A 165 -1.15 -21.70 -22.08
N ALA A 166 -1.34 -22.36 -20.92
CA ALA A 166 -0.24 -22.68 -19.99
C ALA A 166 0.69 -21.47 -19.72
N GLU A 167 0.09 -20.31 -19.42
CA GLU A 167 0.78 -19.03 -19.17
C GLU A 167 1.58 -18.45 -20.35
N ARG A 168 1.50 -19.05 -21.55
CA ARG A 168 2.14 -18.52 -22.76
C ARG A 168 1.14 -17.76 -23.62
N LEU A 169 1.62 -16.68 -24.22
CA LEU A 169 0.83 -15.91 -25.19
C LEU A 169 0.65 -16.72 -26.48
N LEU A 170 -0.60 -16.99 -26.87
CA LEU A 170 -0.91 -17.62 -28.15
C LEU A 170 -1.21 -16.60 -29.24
N ALA A 171 -2.03 -15.60 -28.92
CA ALA A 171 -2.46 -14.60 -29.87
C ALA A 171 -2.84 -13.29 -29.18
N LEU A 172 -2.60 -12.20 -29.89
CA LEU A 172 -2.87 -10.83 -29.46
C LEU A 172 -3.67 -10.11 -30.55
N GLY A 173 -4.81 -9.51 -30.21
CA GLY A 173 -5.63 -8.82 -31.19
C GLY A 173 -7.04 -8.49 -30.71
N SER A 174 -7.90 -8.11 -31.65
CA SER A 174 -9.33 -7.90 -31.38
C SER A 174 -10.08 -9.21 -31.60
N PHE A 175 -10.37 -9.95 -30.53
CA PHE A 175 -11.23 -11.15 -30.62
C PHE A 175 -12.69 -10.80 -30.32
N ARG A 176 -13.61 -11.60 -30.86
CA ARG A 176 -15.05 -11.54 -30.50
C ARG A 176 -15.19 -11.61 -28.98
N ALA A 177 -16.20 -10.93 -28.44
CA ALA A 177 -16.38 -10.80 -26.99
C ALA A 177 -16.50 -12.15 -26.28
N GLU A 178 -17.09 -13.15 -26.94
CA GLU A 178 -17.27 -14.52 -26.44
C GLU A 178 -15.94 -15.30 -26.28
N ASP A 179 -14.91 -14.94 -27.05
CA ASP A 179 -13.60 -15.61 -27.07
C ASP A 179 -12.53 -14.89 -26.21
N ALA A 180 -12.83 -13.70 -25.72
CA ALA A 180 -11.87 -12.81 -25.06
C ALA A 180 -12.07 -12.82 -23.53
N THR A 181 -11.46 -13.78 -22.85
CA THR A 181 -11.48 -13.85 -21.37
C THR A 181 -10.48 -12.91 -20.71
N LEU A 182 -9.43 -12.52 -21.45
CA LEU A 182 -8.33 -11.69 -20.98
C LEU A 182 -8.07 -10.53 -21.94
N VAL A 183 -7.62 -9.42 -21.35
CA VAL A 183 -7.16 -8.23 -22.04
C VAL A 183 -5.76 -7.87 -21.56
N ALA A 184 -4.92 -7.40 -22.48
CA ALA A 184 -3.60 -6.87 -22.16
C ALA A 184 -3.72 -5.60 -21.32
N ALA A 185 -3.04 -5.59 -20.17
CA ALA A 185 -2.75 -4.35 -19.48
C ALA A 185 -1.67 -3.59 -20.26
N ASP A 186 -1.65 -2.27 -20.11
CA ASP A 186 -0.63 -1.39 -20.68
C ASP A 186 0.70 -1.48 -19.87
N LEU A 187 1.12 -2.70 -19.54
CA LEU A 187 2.25 -3.02 -18.68
C LEU A 187 2.98 -4.29 -19.19
N LEU A 188 4.23 -4.12 -19.60
CA LEU A 188 5.01 -5.13 -20.31
C LEU A 188 6.46 -5.14 -19.84
N VAL A 189 7.06 -6.32 -19.63
CA VAL A 189 8.50 -6.47 -19.39
C VAL A 189 9.15 -6.94 -20.69
N LEU A 190 10.17 -6.21 -21.14
CA LEU A 190 10.91 -6.50 -22.36
C LEU A 190 12.40 -6.73 -22.06
N PRO A 191 13.01 -7.79 -22.63
CA PRO A 191 14.46 -7.88 -22.73
C PRO A 191 15.02 -6.80 -23.67
N ALA A 192 16.16 -6.21 -23.32
CA ALA A 192 16.83 -5.20 -24.13
C ALA A 192 17.17 -5.72 -25.54
N GLY A 193 17.54 -6.99 -25.67
CA GLY A 193 17.83 -7.61 -26.97
C GLY A 193 16.64 -7.62 -27.93
N LEU A 194 15.41 -7.71 -27.41
CA LEU A 194 14.20 -7.66 -28.23
C LEU A 194 13.93 -6.24 -28.75
N MET A 195 14.29 -5.21 -27.98
CA MET A 195 14.24 -3.82 -28.42
C MET A 195 15.37 -3.47 -29.39
N ALA A 196 16.55 -4.06 -29.24
CA ALA A 196 17.68 -3.84 -30.15
C ALA A 196 17.43 -4.45 -31.54
N ALA A 197 16.69 -5.57 -31.61
CA ALA A 197 16.29 -6.22 -32.87
C ALA A 197 15.18 -5.46 -33.64
N ALA A 198 14.87 -4.22 -33.26
CA ALA A 198 13.80 -3.40 -33.82
C ALA A 198 13.90 -3.21 -35.35
N GLN A 199 15.13 -3.08 -35.87
CA GLN A 199 15.38 -2.82 -37.29
C GLN A 199 14.98 -4.01 -38.20
N ASP A 200 15.03 -5.24 -37.67
CA ASP A 200 14.74 -6.47 -38.43
C ASP A 200 13.25 -6.73 -38.65
N THR A 201 12.38 -5.86 -38.12
CA THR A 201 10.93 -5.93 -38.27
C THR A 201 10.42 -4.86 -39.22
N HIS A 202 10.02 -5.26 -40.43
CA HIS A 202 9.24 -4.41 -41.34
C HIS A 202 7.94 -3.98 -40.65
N THR A 203 7.93 -2.74 -40.15
CA THR A 203 6.79 -2.15 -39.47
C THR A 203 6.08 -1.22 -40.46
N PRO A 204 4.75 -1.35 -40.65
CA PRO A 204 4.00 -0.39 -41.47
C PRO A 204 4.23 1.04 -40.96
N SER A 205 4.30 2.00 -41.88
CA SER A 205 4.52 3.41 -41.54
C SER A 205 3.50 3.88 -40.49
N GLY A 206 4.00 4.41 -39.36
CA GLY A 206 3.19 4.92 -38.25
C GLY A 206 2.70 3.89 -37.22
N ALA A 207 3.09 2.61 -37.31
CA ALA A 207 2.77 1.60 -36.30
C ALA A 207 3.90 1.42 -35.27
N MET A 208 3.53 1.22 -34.01
CA MET A 208 4.50 0.92 -32.94
C MET A 208 5.12 -0.47 -33.14
N PRO A 209 6.45 -0.60 -33.06
CA PRO A 209 7.12 -1.87 -33.35
C PRO A 209 6.94 -2.91 -32.21
N ILE A 210 6.64 -2.46 -30.97
CA ILE A 210 6.45 -3.32 -29.78
C ILE A 210 5.45 -4.46 -30.04
N ARG A 211 4.31 -4.16 -30.68
CA ARG A 211 3.28 -5.16 -30.94
C ARG A 211 3.82 -6.31 -31.78
N ARG A 212 4.57 -5.99 -32.84
CA ARG A 212 5.17 -6.99 -33.74
C ARG A 212 6.22 -7.83 -33.03
N TRP A 213 7.02 -7.23 -32.16
CA TRP A 213 8.00 -7.98 -31.39
C TRP A 213 7.34 -8.98 -30.45
N ILE A 214 6.26 -8.59 -29.79
CA ILE A 214 5.49 -9.49 -28.93
C ILE A 214 4.82 -10.59 -29.73
N GLU A 215 4.23 -10.29 -30.88
CA GLU A 215 3.67 -11.31 -31.79
C GLU A 215 4.74 -12.31 -32.24
N ARG A 216 5.93 -11.84 -32.62
CA ARG A 216 7.05 -12.70 -33.05
C ARG A 216 7.62 -13.52 -31.89
N ALA A 217 7.89 -12.89 -30.76
CA ALA A 217 8.38 -13.59 -29.58
C ALA A 217 7.36 -14.60 -29.03
N ALA A 218 6.06 -14.38 -29.23
CA ALA A 218 5.01 -15.33 -28.87
C ALA A 218 5.07 -16.59 -29.73
N ILE A 219 5.32 -16.46 -31.04
CA ILE A 219 5.53 -17.61 -31.96
C ILE A 219 6.72 -18.46 -31.47
N ASP A 220 7.79 -17.81 -31.01
CA ASP A 220 8.97 -18.49 -30.44
C ASP A 220 8.74 -19.04 -29.01
N GLY A 221 7.54 -18.86 -28.44
CA GLY A 221 7.21 -19.29 -27.07
C GLY A 221 7.92 -18.51 -25.97
N ARG A 222 8.43 -17.30 -26.27
CA ARG A 222 9.21 -16.43 -25.38
C ARG A 222 8.38 -15.35 -24.68
N VAL A 223 7.05 -15.37 -24.81
CA VAL A 223 6.16 -14.43 -24.11
C VAL A 223 5.33 -15.16 -23.07
N ARG A 224 5.58 -14.86 -21.80
CA ARG A 224 4.76 -15.29 -20.67
C ARG A 224 3.69 -14.26 -20.37
N VAL A 225 2.52 -14.70 -19.93
CA VAL A 225 1.40 -13.85 -19.54
C VAL A 225 1.18 -13.95 -18.05
N LEU A 226 1.39 -12.85 -17.33
CA LEU A 226 1.09 -12.73 -15.90
C LEU A 226 -0.33 -12.22 -15.73
N ARG A 227 -1.18 -13.00 -15.08
CA ARG A 227 -2.58 -12.64 -14.83
C ARG A 227 -2.75 -11.93 -13.49
N THR A 228 -3.57 -10.89 -13.47
CA THR A 228 -3.83 -10.05 -12.28
C THR A 228 -5.00 -10.54 -11.41
N ASP A 229 -5.56 -11.71 -11.70
CA ASP A 229 -6.62 -12.36 -10.93
C ASP A 229 -6.11 -13.41 -9.93
N GLY A 230 -4.82 -13.79 -10.01
CA GLY A 230 -4.25 -14.85 -9.18
C GLY A 230 -3.95 -14.47 -7.73
N HIS A 231 -3.52 -13.22 -7.47
CA HIS A 231 -3.12 -12.80 -6.12
C HIS A 231 -3.67 -11.41 -5.74
N PRO A 232 -4.25 -11.21 -4.53
CA PRO A 232 -4.83 -9.94 -4.10
C PRO A 232 -3.86 -8.75 -4.13
N SER A 233 -2.56 -9.01 -3.94
CA SER A 233 -1.50 -7.98 -3.97
C SER A 233 -0.98 -7.67 -5.38
N GLN A 234 -1.39 -8.42 -6.41
CA GLN A 234 -0.94 -8.29 -7.80
C GLN A 234 -2.11 -7.84 -8.68
N TRP A 235 -2.40 -6.55 -8.66
CA TRP A 235 -3.54 -6.01 -9.41
C TRP A 235 -3.15 -4.82 -10.26
N TYR A 236 -3.91 -4.68 -11.34
CA TYR A 236 -3.88 -3.57 -12.28
C TYR A 236 -5.34 -3.11 -12.50
N GLN A 237 -5.54 -1.82 -12.73
CA GLN A 237 -6.84 -1.25 -13.04
C GLN A 237 -6.67 -0.15 -14.09
N ASP A 238 -7.23 -0.36 -15.26
CA ASP A 238 -7.28 0.64 -16.33
C ASP A 238 -8.08 1.87 -15.91
N VAL A 239 -7.62 3.02 -16.41
CA VAL A 239 -8.24 4.34 -16.37
C VAL A 239 -8.03 5.00 -17.74
N ARG A 240 -8.83 4.60 -18.72
CA ARG A 240 -8.77 5.14 -20.09
C ARG A 240 -9.71 6.32 -20.28
N THR A 241 -10.79 6.39 -19.50
CA THR A 241 -11.78 7.47 -19.52
C THR A 241 -12.08 8.00 -18.13
N GLN A 242 -12.64 9.21 -18.03
CA GLN A 242 -13.05 9.80 -16.75
C GLN A 242 -14.11 8.96 -16.02
N ALA A 243 -14.95 8.21 -16.74
CA ALA A 243 -15.95 7.32 -16.16
C ALA A 243 -15.35 6.13 -15.39
N GLU A 244 -14.08 5.79 -15.65
CA GLU A 244 -13.39 4.67 -15.00
C GLU A 244 -12.65 5.09 -13.71
N VAL A 245 -12.51 6.40 -13.44
CA VAL A 245 -11.86 6.92 -12.23
C VAL A 245 -12.51 6.35 -10.95
N PRO A 246 -13.85 6.34 -10.78
CA PRO A 246 -14.46 5.76 -9.58
C PRO A 246 -14.19 4.26 -9.41
N ALA A 247 -13.96 3.51 -10.49
CA ALA A 247 -13.55 2.11 -10.42
C ALA A 247 -12.11 1.99 -9.89
N ALA A 248 -11.20 2.83 -10.37
CA ALA A 248 -9.82 2.90 -9.87
C ALA A 248 -9.73 3.32 -8.40
N GLU A 249 -10.52 4.30 -7.98
CA GLU A 249 -10.60 4.68 -6.56
C GLU A 249 -11.09 3.52 -5.70
N ARG A 250 -12.19 2.85 -6.10
CA ARG A 250 -12.70 1.67 -5.39
C ARG A 250 -11.63 0.58 -5.28
N LYS A 251 -10.88 0.32 -6.36
CA LYS A 251 -9.78 -0.64 -6.37
C LYS A 251 -8.67 -0.24 -5.38
N LEU A 252 -8.22 1.02 -5.41
CA LEU A 252 -7.24 1.56 -4.47
C LEU A 252 -7.69 1.39 -3.01
N PHE A 253 -8.90 1.82 -2.66
CA PHE A 253 -9.44 1.66 -1.30
C PHE A 253 -9.57 0.19 -0.89
N SER A 254 -9.93 -0.69 -1.82
CA SER A 254 -9.99 -2.14 -1.55
C SER A 254 -8.61 -2.76 -1.32
N SER A 255 -7.58 -2.20 -1.95
CA SER A 255 -6.19 -2.68 -1.87
C SER A 255 -5.48 -2.31 -0.58
N LEU A 256 -6.00 -1.36 0.20
CA LEU A 256 -5.49 -1.01 1.52
C LEU A 256 -5.67 -2.14 2.55
N LYS A 257 -6.25 -3.28 2.15
CA LYS A 257 -6.57 -4.42 3.03
C LYS A 257 -5.26 -5.03 3.49
N GLY A 258 -4.92 -4.79 4.76
CA GLY A 258 -3.85 -5.54 5.40
C GLY A 258 -4.26 -7.00 5.56
N GLU A 259 -3.33 -7.92 5.33
CA GLU A 259 -3.54 -9.35 5.58
C GLU A 259 -3.76 -9.65 7.08
N PHE A 260 -3.49 -8.67 7.95
CA PHE A 260 -3.44 -8.81 9.41
C PHE A 260 -4.39 -7.85 10.16
N GLU A 261 -5.53 -7.48 9.57
CA GLU A 261 -6.54 -6.69 10.26
C GLU A 261 -7.36 -7.54 11.25
N GLY A 262 -7.60 -6.98 12.44
CA GLY A 262 -8.48 -7.53 13.48
C GLY A 262 -9.93 -7.71 12.98
N PHE A 263 -10.73 -8.44 13.75
CA PHE A 263 -12.09 -8.78 13.33
C PHE A 263 -12.96 -7.53 13.18
N VAL A 264 -12.91 -6.62 14.16
CA VAL A 264 -13.71 -5.39 14.14
C VAL A 264 -13.26 -4.47 13.00
N ASP A 265 -11.95 -4.33 12.83
CA ASP A 265 -11.37 -3.50 11.79
C ASP A 265 -11.90 -3.92 10.42
N ARG A 266 -11.87 -5.22 10.15
CA ARG A 266 -12.29 -5.81 8.87
C ARG A 266 -13.76 -5.55 8.54
N TYR A 267 -14.67 -5.67 9.51
CA TYR A 267 -16.11 -5.68 9.26
C TYR A 267 -16.81 -4.35 9.50
N PHE A 268 -16.34 -3.54 10.45
CA PHE A 268 -16.99 -2.30 10.86
C PHE A 268 -16.13 -1.06 10.58
N ASN A 269 -14.98 -0.92 11.25
CA ASN A 269 -14.19 0.32 11.19
C ASN A 269 -13.83 0.69 9.75
N ARG A 270 -13.46 -0.29 8.92
CA ARG A 270 -13.09 -0.07 7.51
C ARG A 270 -14.20 0.53 6.64
N LYS A 271 -15.45 0.19 6.90
CA LYS A 271 -16.57 0.71 6.09
C LYS A 271 -16.77 2.19 6.38
N VAL A 272 -16.65 2.55 7.65
CA VAL A 272 -16.82 3.92 8.14
C VAL A 272 -15.58 4.77 7.84
N SER A 273 -14.37 4.24 8.08
CA SER A 273 -13.09 4.93 7.84
C SER A 273 -12.93 5.36 6.38
N ARG A 274 -13.38 4.56 5.42
CA ARG A 274 -13.31 4.92 3.99
C ARG A 274 -14.13 6.16 3.65
N TRP A 275 -15.24 6.37 4.33
CA TRP A 275 -16.05 7.58 4.14
C TRP A 275 -15.30 8.81 4.68
N PHE A 276 -14.77 8.73 5.90
CA PHE A 276 -13.97 9.79 6.50
C PHE A 276 -12.65 10.05 5.74
N THR A 277 -11.97 9.01 5.29
CA THR A 277 -10.75 9.12 4.47
C THR A 277 -10.99 9.94 3.22
N ARG A 278 -12.12 9.75 2.53
CA ARG A 278 -12.48 10.59 1.38
C ARG A 278 -12.64 12.06 1.75
N ILE A 279 -13.25 12.34 2.90
CA ILE A 279 -13.41 13.71 3.41
C ILE A 279 -12.03 14.31 3.73
N PHE A 280 -11.17 13.60 4.45
CA PHE A 280 -9.83 14.08 4.78
C PHE A 280 -8.97 14.32 3.55
N LEU A 281 -9.08 13.47 2.53
CA LEU A 281 -8.42 13.67 1.23
C LEU A 281 -8.95 14.91 0.51
N ALA A 282 -10.26 15.14 0.53
CA ALA A 282 -10.86 16.32 -0.06
C ALA A 282 -10.46 17.61 0.68
N LEU A 283 -10.28 17.54 2.00
CA LEU A 283 -9.79 18.64 2.83
C LEU A 283 -8.27 18.85 2.72
N GLY A 284 -7.52 17.95 2.09
CA GLY A 284 -6.06 18.00 2.04
C GLY A 284 -5.40 17.82 3.41
N ALA A 285 -6.07 17.15 4.35
CA ALA A 285 -5.53 16.92 5.69
C ALA A 285 -4.29 16.01 5.64
N SER A 286 -3.24 16.36 6.40
CA SER A 286 -2.05 15.52 6.51
C SER A 286 -2.33 14.32 7.44
N PRO A 287 -1.68 13.16 7.23
CA PRO A 287 -1.83 12.01 8.13
C PRO A 287 -1.61 12.38 9.60
N ASN A 288 -0.53 13.11 9.89
CA ASN A 288 -0.22 13.53 11.25
C ASN A 288 -1.31 14.41 11.87
N ALA A 289 -2.00 15.26 11.08
CA ALA A 289 -3.12 16.05 11.59
C ALA A 289 -4.32 15.16 11.94
N ILE A 290 -4.57 14.11 11.14
CA ILE A 290 -5.63 13.13 11.41
C ILE A 290 -5.32 12.36 12.70
N THR A 291 -4.07 11.91 12.89
CA THR A 291 -3.60 11.28 14.14
C THR A 291 -3.87 12.19 15.35
N MET A 292 -3.55 13.48 15.25
CA MET A 292 -3.80 14.43 16.34
C MET A 292 -5.29 14.62 16.63
N VAL A 293 -6.15 14.65 15.60
CA VAL A 293 -7.61 14.71 15.77
C VAL A 293 -8.13 13.46 16.49
N ALA A 294 -7.70 12.27 16.08
CA ALA A 294 -8.05 11.02 16.77
C ALA A 294 -7.59 11.03 18.24
N THR A 295 -6.37 11.53 18.49
CA THR A 295 -5.82 11.69 19.85
C THR A 295 -6.71 12.57 20.72
N VAL A 296 -7.09 13.75 20.23
CA VAL A 296 -7.96 14.68 20.97
C VAL A 296 -9.31 14.03 21.28
N LEU A 297 -9.92 13.34 20.32
CA LEU A 297 -11.18 12.63 20.55
C LEU A 297 -11.03 11.53 21.62
N GLY A 298 -9.93 10.78 21.59
CA GLY A 298 -9.61 9.77 22.59
C GLY A 298 -9.41 10.34 23.99
N LEU A 299 -8.73 11.49 24.11
CA LEU A 299 -8.56 12.19 25.40
C LEU A 299 -9.88 12.74 25.94
N LEU A 300 -10.75 13.27 25.07
CA LEU A 300 -12.09 13.70 25.47
C LEU A 300 -12.95 12.52 25.96
N ALA A 301 -12.82 11.35 25.32
CA ALA A 301 -13.47 10.13 25.80
C ALA A 301 -12.95 9.73 27.20
N ALA A 302 -11.64 9.80 27.44
CA ALA A 302 -11.06 9.54 28.76
C ALA A 302 -11.63 10.46 29.85
N VAL A 303 -11.80 11.76 29.56
CA VAL A 303 -12.47 12.70 30.47
C VAL A 303 -13.91 12.29 30.74
N GLY A 304 -14.64 11.86 29.70
CA GLY A 304 -16.02 11.37 29.84
C GLY A 304 -16.14 10.15 30.75
N PHE A 305 -15.22 9.18 30.65
CA PHE A 305 -15.17 8.04 31.58
C PHE A 305 -14.93 8.48 33.02
N GLY A 306 -14.12 9.53 33.22
CA GLY A 306 -13.83 10.10 34.53
C GLY A 306 -15.02 10.75 35.24
N LEU A 307 -16.17 10.94 34.57
CA LEU A 307 -17.39 11.48 35.20
C LEU A 307 -18.13 10.44 36.07
N GLY A 308 -17.80 9.16 35.95
CA GLY A 308 -18.31 8.11 36.84
C GLY A 308 -19.81 7.79 36.71
N THR A 309 -20.53 8.33 35.72
CA THR A 309 -21.95 7.99 35.48
C THR A 309 -22.11 7.01 34.32
N TYR A 310 -23.16 6.20 34.34
CA TYR A 310 -23.43 5.19 33.30
C TYR A 310 -23.66 5.84 31.92
N GLU A 311 -24.44 6.92 31.86
CA GLU A 311 -24.70 7.64 30.60
C GLU A 311 -23.41 8.24 30.01
N ALA A 312 -22.59 8.88 30.86
CA ALA A 312 -21.30 9.41 30.44
C ALA A 312 -20.35 8.30 29.95
N ALA A 313 -20.36 7.13 30.59
CA ALA A 313 -19.56 5.98 30.17
C ALA A 313 -19.96 5.47 28.78
N ILE A 314 -21.26 5.42 28.45
CA ILE A 314 -21.72 5.03 27.11
C ILE A 314 -21.25 6.06 26.06
N VAL A 315 -21.47 7.34 26.33
CA VAL A 315 -21.07 8.42 25.40
C VAL A 315 -19.55 8.43 25.20
N ALA A 316 -18.79 8.28 26.28
CA ALA A 316 -17.33 8.17 26.24
C ALA A 316 -16.86 6.97 25.42
N ALA A 317 -17.50 5.81 25.58
CA ALA A 317 -17.14 4.62 24.83
C ALA A 317 -17.46 4.73 23.33
N LEU A 318 -18.59 5.34 22.97
CA LEU A 318 -18.93 5.65 21.58
C LEU A 318 -17.95 6.65 20.98
N LEU A 319 -17.56 7.68 21.73
CA LEU A 319 -16.56 8.66 21.30
C LEU A 319 -15.19 8.02 21.12
N PHE A 320 -14.81 7.08 22.01
CA PHE A 320 -13.56 6.34 21.88
C PHE A 320 -13.57 5.39 20.66
N GLN A 321 -14.68 4.69 20.42
CA GLN A 321 -14.85 3.90 19.20
C GLN A 321 -14.74 4.78 17.95
N PHE A 322 -15.33 5.98 17.99
CA PHE A 322 -15.24 6.93 16.90
C PHE A 322 -13.79 7.42 16.69
N ALA A 323 -13.06 7.71 17.76
CA ALA A 323 -11.64 8.05 17.69
C ALA A 323 -10.83 6.95 16.99
N ALA A 324 -11.06 5.68 17.33
CA ALA A 324 -10.40 4.53 16.68
C ALA A 324 -10.72 4.40 15.17
N VAL A 325 -11.92 4.80 14.74
CA VAL A 325 -12.27 4.86 13.31
C VAL A 325 -11.53 5.97 12.59
N ILE A 326 -11.40 7.15 13.22
CA ILE A 326 -10.65 8.28 12.65
C ILE A 326 -9.16 7.97 12.59
N ASP A 327 -8.63 7.30 13.61
CA ASP A 327 -7.26 6.83 13.69
C ASP A 327 -6.90 5.95 12.48
N CYS A 328 -7.79 5.03 12.07
CA CYS A 328 -7.59 4.23 10.86
C CYS A 328 -7.42 5.07 9.57
N CYS A 329 -7.97 6.29 9.53
CA CYS A 329 -7.93 7.13 8.34
C CYS A 329 -6.53 7.69 8.08
N ASP A 330 -5.68 7.86 9.09
CA ASP A 330 -4.36 8.48 8.92
C ASP A 330 -3.44 7.64 8.01
N GLY A 331 -3.41 6.33 8.22
CA GLY A 331 -2.64 5.35 7.48
C GLY A 331 -3.26 5.07 6.12
N GLU A 332 -4.59 5.12 6.01
CA GLU A 332 -5.28 5.07 4.71
C GLU A 332 -4.91 6.28 3.85
N VAL A 333 -4.95 7.50 4.39
CA VAL A 333 -4.51 8.72 3.70
C VAL A 333 -3.03 8.65 3.36
N ALA A 334 -2.17 8.21 4.29
CA ALA A 334 -0.73 8.13 4.07
C ALA A 334 -0.37 7.18 2.92
N ARG A 335 -1.01 5.99 2.86
CA ARG A 335 -0.81 5.00 1.80
C ARG A 335 -1.35 5.47 0.46
N LEU A 336 -2.54 6.06 0.44
CA LEU A 336 -3.18 6.54 -0.80
C LEU A 336 -2.43 7.71 -1.43
N THR A 337 -1.83 8.57 -0.60
CA THR A 337 -1.14 9.78 -1.01
C THR A 337 0.40 9.66 -1.04
N PHE A 338 0.93 8.46 -0.73
CA PHE A 338 2.36 8.18 -0.66
C PHE A 338 3.13 9.06 0.34
N THR A 339 2.48 9.49 1.44
CA THR A 339 3.08 10.34 2.50
C THR A 339 3.39 9.57 3.77
N GLU A 340 3.52 8.25 3.68
CA GLU A 340 4.02 7.44 4.79
C GLU A 340 5.41 7.91 5.22
N SER A 341 5.63 8.04 6.52
CA SER A 341 6.90 8.47 7.09
C SER A 341 7.18 7.72 8.39
N ALA A 342 8.46 7.55 8.72
CA ALA A 342 8.86 6.91 9.97
C ALA A 342 8.39 7.72 11.20
N PHE A 343 8.41 9.05 11.11
CA PHE A 343 7.88 9.92 12.15
C PHE A 343 6.37 9.75 12.31
N GLY A 344 5.60 9.75 11.22
CA GLY A 344 4.14 9.55 11.28
C GLY A 344 3.77 8.20 11.89
N ALA A 345 4.45 7.12 11.48
CA ALA A 345 4.24 5.80 12.07
C ALA A 345 4.61 5.74 13.56
N TRP A 346 5.67 6.43 13.98
CA TRP A 346 6.02 6.54 15.40
C TRP A 346 5.00 7.38 16.18
N LEU A 347 4.51 8.48 15.59
CA LEU A 347 3.54 9.38 16.20
C LEU A 347 2.20 8.67 16.43
N ASP A 348 1.69 7.95 15.43
CA ASP A 348 0.50 7.09 15.51
C ASP A 348 0.59 6.14 16.72
N ILE A 349 1.64 5.32 16.77
CA ILE A 349 1.85 4.38 17.88
C ILE A 349 1.99 5.10 19.23
N ALA A 350 2.71 6.23 19.29
CA ALA A 350 2.93 6.96 20.53
C ALA A 350 1.62 7.56 21.07
N MET A 351 0.82 8.19 20.19
CA MET A 351 -0.44 8.81 20.56
C MET A 351 -1.51 7.79 20.93
N ASP A 352 -1.58 6.66 20.24
CA ASP A 352 -2.42 5.52 20.63
C ASP A 352 -2.13 5.09 22.07
N ASN A 353 -0.86 4.97 22.45
CA ASN A 353 -0.49 4.62 23.82
C ASN A 353 -0.90 5.68 24.83
N VAL A 354 -0.76 6.97 24.49
CA VAL A 354 -1.22 8.08 25.34
C VAL A 354 -2.72 8.00 25.56
N VAL A 355 -3.50 7.78 24.50
CA VAL A 355 -4.96 7.63 24.60
C VAL A 355 -5.33 6.41 25.45
N HIS A 356 -4.71 5.24 25.22
CA HIS A 356 -4.98 4.04 26.02
C HIS A 356 -4.72 4.27 27.52
N MET A 357 -3.60 4.90 27.87
CA MET A 357 -3.29 5.25 29.26
C MET A 357 -4.32 6.23 29.84
N ALA A 358 -4.73 7.24 29.07
CA ALA A 358 -5.76 8.18 29.49
C ALA A 358 -7.12 7.48 29.72
N ILE A 359 -7.52 6.55 28.85
CA ILE A 359 -8.76 5.77 28.99
C ILE A 359 -8.72 4.92 30.26
N PHE A 360 -7.62 4.23 30.55
CA PHE A 360 -7.47 3.47 31.80
C PHE A 360 -7.57 4.36 33.04
N ALA A 361 -6.91 5.52 33.01
CA ALA A 361 -6.99 6.48 34.10
C ALA A 361 -8.42 7.04 34.26
N GLY A 362 -9.08 7.38 33.15
CA GLY A 362 -10.46 7.88 33.13
C GLY A 362 -11.45 6.88 33.72
N ILE A 363 -11.38 5.61 33.30
CA ILE A 363 -12.23 4.54 33.85
C ILE A 363 -11.96 4.35 35.34
N ALA A 364 -10.69 4.35 35.76
CA ALA A 364 -10.33 4.20 37.17
C ALA A 364 -10.84 5.35 38.05
N VAL A 365 -10.74 6.60 37.56
CA VAL A 365 -11.27 7.78 38.25
C VAL A 365 -12.80 7.74 38.31
N GLY A 366 -13.47 7.34 37.22
CA GLY A 366 -14.92 7.19 37.20
C GLY A 366 -15.41 6.12 38.17
N ALA A 367 -14.75 4.96 38.21
CA ALA A 367 -15.03 3.90 39.17
C ALA A 367 -14.77 4.36 40.61
N TYR A 368 -13.67 5.07 40.86
CA TYR A 368 -13.38 5.66 42.18
C TYR A 368 -14.51 6.57 42.67
N GLN A 369 -15.06 7.42 41.80
CA GLN A 369 -16.15 8.33 42.19
C GLN A 369 -17.42 7.58 42.62
N GLN A 370 -17.69 6.39 42.08
CA GLN A 370 -18.86 5.59 42.46
C GLN A 370 -18.73 4.93 43.84
N VAL A 371 -17.51 4.59 44.26
CA VAL A 371 -17.22 3.97 45.57
C VAL A 371 -16.58 4.93 46.56
N ALA A 372 -16.49 6.22 46.23
CA ALA A 372 -15.86 7.22 47.07
C ALA A 372 -16.51 7.26 48.46
N GLY A 373 -15.69 7.08 49.51
CA GLY A 373 -16.13 7.00 50.90
C GLY A 373 -16.26 5.59 51.48
N GLN A 374 -16.02 4.55 50.68
CA GLN A 374 -15.87 3.17 51.15
C GLN A 374 -14.39 2.86 51.48
N ASP A 375 -14.13 1.92 52.40
CA ASP A 375 -12.77 1.52 52.77
C ASP A 375 -11.95 1.00 51.57
N ASP A 376 -12.64 0.39 50.61
CA ASP A 376 -12.05 -0.20 49.39
C ASP A 376 -11.99 0.77 48.19
N ALA A 377 -12.29 2.06 48.40
CA ALA A 377 -12.31 3.05 47.32
C ALA A 377 -10.95 3.21 46.61
N TRP A 378 -9.84 2.81 47.23
CA TRP A 378 -8.52 2.89 46.60
C TRP A 378 -8.29 1.82 45.50
N ILE A 379 -9.09 0.74 45.47
CA ILE A 379 -8.88 -0.40 44.57
C ILE A 379 -8.95 0.01 43.08
N PRO A 380 -9.98 0.74 42.60
CA PRO A 380 -10.02 1.17 41.19
C PRO A 380 -8.81 2.02 40.79
N LEU A 381 -8.35 2.91 41.67
CA LEU A 381 -7.17 3.74 41.40
C LEU A 381 -5.89 2.89 41.30
N ALA A 382 -5.72 1.90 42.18
CA ALA A 382 -4.59 0.99 42.11
C ALA A 382 -4.60 0.13 40.83
N LEU A 383 -5.77 -0.37 40.42
CA LEU A 383 -5.92 -1.11 39.17
C LEU A 383 -5.65 -0.24 37.95
N GLY A 384 -6.16 1.00 37.95
CA GLY A 384 -5.88 1.99 36.91
C GLY A 384 -4.40 2.31 36.81
N ALA A 385 -3.73 2.57 37.94
CA ALA A 385 -2.30 2.82 37.98
C ALA A 385 -1.49 1.62 37.47
N ALA A 386 -1.86 0.40 37.87
CA ALA A 386 -1.24 -0.82 37.36
C ALA A 386 -1.43 -0.98 35.84
N ALA A 387 -2.63 -0.73 35.32
CA ALA A 387 -2.90 -0.76 33.88
C ALA A 387 -2.10 0.28 33.09
N VAL A 388 -2.02 1.52 33.60
CA VAL A 388 -1.23 2.61 32.98
C VAL A 388 0.26 2.27 32.99
N LEU A 389 0.81 1.85 34.13
CA LEU A 389 2.22 1.49 34.24
C LEU A 389 2.56 0.25 33.41
N GLY A 390 1.65 -0.73 33.37
CA GLY A 390 1.77 -1.92 32.53
C GLY A 390 1.79 -1.54 31.05
N ASN A 391 0.90 -0.67 30.60
CA ASN A 391 0.88 -0.19 29.22
C ASN A 391 2.14 0.61 28.85
N ALA A 392 2.57 1.54 29.70
CA ALA A 392 3.80 2.31 29.51
C ALA A 392 5.03 1.40 29.43
N SER A 393 5.13 0.41 30.33
CA SER A 393 6.21 -0.58 30.33
C SER A 393 6.19 -1.43 29.06
N SER A 394 5.01 -1.86 28.64
CA SER A 394 4.80 -2.63 27.42
C SER A 394 5.24 -1.87 26.18
N PHE A 395 4.90 -0.58 26.08
CA PHE A 395 5.34 0.28 24.98
C PHE A 395 6.87 0.42 24.93
N VAL A 396 7.52 0.63 26.08
CA VAL A 396 9.00 0.66 26.17
C VAL A 396 9.62 -0.67 25.75
N LEU A 397 9.02 -1.79 26.12
CA LEU A 397 9.51 -3.12 25.75
C LEU A 397 9.30 -3.41 24.26
N VAL A 398 8.15 -3.06 23.69
CA VAL A 398 7.86 -3.25 22.26
C VAL A 398 8.80 -2.42 21.40
N THR A 399 9.03 -1.15 21.75
CA THR A 399 9.98 -0.29 21.04
C THR A 399 11.42 -0.82 21.14
N ARG A 400 11.81 -1.36 22.31
CA ARG A 400 13.10 -2.08 22.45
C ARG A 400 13.16 -3.34 21.59
N ALA A 401 12.11 -4.15 21.57
CA ALA A 401 12.04 -5.37 20.77
C ALA A 401 12.14 -5.07 19.27
N GLN A 402 11.47 -4.02 18.78
CA GLN A 402 11.57 -3.56 17.40
C GLN A 402 13.01 -3.13 17.05
N ARG A 403 13.68 -2.39 17.95
CA ARG A 403 15.10 -2.02 17.76
C ARG A 403 16.03 -3.23 17.73
N ILE A 404 15.80 -4.24 18.57
CA ILE A 404 16.56 -5.49 18.56
C ILE A 404 16.34 -6.26 17.25
N LYS A 405 15.07 -6.39 16.81
CA LYS A 405 14.71 -7.02 15.53
C LYS A 405 15.45 -6.35 14.37
N ALA A 406 15.48 -5.02 14.34
CA ALA A 406 16.15 -4.25 13.30
C ALA A 406 17.68 -4.35 13.34
N ALA A 407 18.30 -4.44 14.52
CA ALA A 407 19.75 -4.41 14.67
C ALA A 407 20.43 -5.78 14.55
N SER A 408 19.81 -6.85 15.04
CA SER A 408 20.48 -8.16 15.15
C SER A 408 19.66 -9.35 14.66
N GLY A 409 18.38 -9.14 14.30
CA GLY A 409 17.44 -10.24 14.13
C GLY A 409 17.23 -11.04 15.43
N TRP A 410 16.25 -11.95 15.42
CA TRP A 410 15.99 -12.84 16.55
C TRP A 410 16.84 -14.10 16.44
N LYS A 411 17.63 -14.43 17.47
CA LYS A 411 18.56 -15.57 17.46
C LYS A 411 17.88 -16.94 17.53
N THR A 412 16.62 -17.01 17.94
CA THR A 412 15.88 -18.28 18.06
C THR A 412 14.50 -18.16 17.41
N PRO A 413 14.04 -19.22 16.70
CA PRO A 413 12.79 -19.20 15.94
C PRO A 413 11.57 -19.06 16.86
N VAL A 414 11.63 -19.59 18.08
CA VAL A 414 10.55 -19.47 19.07
C VAL A 414 10.35 -18.00 19.48
N HIS A 415 11.42 -17.26 19.74
CA HIS A 415 11.31 -15.84 20.12
C HIS A 415 10.89 -14.96 18.94
N ALA A 416 11.30 -15.31 17.72
CA ALA A 416 10.81 -14.65 16.51
C ALA A 416 9.30 -14.85 16.35
N ALA A 417 8.82 -16.10 16.47
CA ALA A 417 7.40 -16.43 16.34
C ALA A 417 6.55 -15.78 17.44
N TRP A 418 7.02 -15.80 18.69
CA TRP A 418 6.33 -15.11 19.79
C TRP A 418 6.38 -13.59 19.65
N SER A 419 7.51 -13.00 19.24
CA SER A 419 7.58 -11.57 18.96
C SER A 419 6.62 -11.19 17.83
N GLU A 420 6.50 -11.98 16.77
CA GLU A 420 5.59 -11.72 15.66
C GLU A 420 4.14 -11.91 16.07
N PHE A 421 3.81 -12.97 16.83
CA PHE A 421 2.49 -13.17 17.41
C PHE A 421 2.10 -12.00 18.32
N MET A 422 3.00 -11.53 19.18
CA MET A 422 2.73 -10.41 20.08
C MET A 422 2.62 -9.09 19.32
N LEU A 423 3.52 -8.79 18.39
CA LEU A 423 3.39 -7.59 17.53
C LEU A 423 2.08 -7.61 16.72
N LYS A 424 1.62 -8.80 16.33
CA LYS A 424 0.36 -9.01 15.61
C LYS A 424 -0.88 -8.83 16.50
N ASN A 425 -0.85 -9.30 17.75
CA ASN A 425 -2.00 -9.26 18.65
C ASN A 425 -2.07 -7.99 19.51
N VAL A 426 -0.95 -7.33 19.82
CA VAL A 426 -0.94 -6.02 20.50
C VAL A 426 -1.48 -4.93 19.58
N ALA A 427 -1.31 -5.11 18.28
CA ALA A 427 -1.86 -4.22 17.26
C ALA A 427 -3.36 -4.44 17.02
N SER A 428 -4.02 -5.39 17.68
CA SER A 428 -5.47 -5.56 17.51
C SER A 428 -6.19 -4.39 18.19
N ARG A 429 -6.66 -3.44 17.37
CA ARG A 429 -7.51 -2.29 17.75
C ARG A 429 -8.91 -2.70 18.27
N ASP A 430 -9.14 -4.00 18.48
CA ASP A 430 -10.33 -4.59 19.10
C ASP A 430 -10.55 -4.13 20.56
N PHE A 431 -9.57 -3.43 21.15
CA PHE A 431 -9.64 -2.81 22.48
C PHE A 431 -10.83 -1.83 22.64
N SER A 432 -11.08 -0.98 21.64
CA SER A 432 -12.16 0.02 21.66
C SER A 432 -13.55 -0.61 21.79
N VAL A 433 -13.77 -1.74 21.13
CA VAL A 433 -15.03 -2.49 21.19
C VAL A 433 -15.20 -3.20 22.52
N ILE A 434 -14.13 -3.74 23.10
CA ILE A 434 -14.20 -4.36 24.44
C ILE A 434 -14.62 -3.31 25.47
N VAL A 435 -14.04 -2.10 25.41
CA VAL A 435 -14.45 -0.97 26.27
C VAL A 435 -15.92 -0.61 26.03
N LEU A 436 -16.36 -0.54 24.78
CA LEU A 436 -17.76 -0.26 24.44
C LEU A 436 -18.74 -1.30 24.99
N LEU A 437 -18.43 -2.59 24.84
CA LEU A 437 -19.25 -3.67 25.40
C LEU A 437 -19.28 -3.61 26.93
N ALA A 438 -18.14 -3.37 27.58
CA ALA A 438 -18.07 -3.23 29.02
C ALA A 438 -18.87 -2.02 29.53
N ALA A 439 -18.84 -0.89 28.80
CA ALA A 439 -19.64 0.29 29.10
C ALA A 439 -21.14 0.00 28.96
N LEU A 440 -21.57 -0.62 27.85
CA LEU A 440 -22.98 -0.98 27.62
C LEU A 440 -23.52 -1.93 28.69
N LEU A 441 -22.71 -2.89 29.14
CA LEU A 441 -23.09 -3.83 30.19
C LEU A 441 -23.01 -3.23 31.61
N GLY A 442 -22.49 -2.01 31.76
CA GLY A 442 -22.26 -1.39 33.07
C GLY A 442 -21.21 -2.15 33.90
N LYS A 443 -20.23 -2.78 33.24
CA LYS A 443 -19.20 -3.64 33.84
C LYS A 443 -17.79 -3.13 33.57
N LEU A 444 -17.60 -1.80 33.61
CA LEU A 444 -16.28 -1.19 33.41
C LEU A 444 -15.26 -1.60 34.49
N ASP A 445 -15.72 -1.93 35.70
CA ASP A 445 -14.82 -2.43 36.76
C ASP A 445 -14.18 -3.77 36.40
N TRP A 446 -14.97 -4.67 35.80
CA TRP A 446 -14.47 -5.97 35.30
C TRP A 446 -13.44 -5.76 34.19
N PHE A 447 -13.71 -4.80 33.31
CA PHE A 447 -12.75 -4.41 32.30
C PHE A 447 -11.45 -3.89 32.92
N LEU A 448 -11.50 -3.07 33.97
CA LEU A 448 -10.32 -2.55 34.64
C LEU A 448 -9.47 -3.65 35.29
N TRP A 449 -10.11 -4.64 35.92
CA TRP A 449 -9.44 -5.85 36.41
C TRP A 449 -8.75 -6.62 35.29
N MET A 450 -9.46 -6.87 34.18
CA MET A 450 -8.89 -7.55 33.01
C MET A 450 -7.73 -6.77 32.39
N ALA A 451 -7.85 -5.44 32.29
CA ALA A 451 -6.84 -4.57 31.71
C ALA A 451 -5.57 -4.52 32.58
N SER A 452 -5.73 -4.43 33.90
CA SER A 452 -4.62 -4.49 34.85
C SER A 452 -3.90 -5.83 34.78
N ALA A 453 -4.62 -6.94 34.93
CA ALA A 453 -4.04 -8.28 34.85
C ALA A 453 -3.40 -8.54 33.47
N GLY A 454 -4.10 -8.18 32.40
CA GLY A 454 -3.64 -8.35 31.02
C GLY A 454 -2.37 -7.56 30.72
N SER A 455 -2.28 -6.30 31.15
CA SER A 455 -1.10 -5.46 30.92
C SER A 455 0.14 -5.97 31.67
N LEU A 456 -0.04 -6.48 32.90
CA LEU A 456 1.04 -7.11 33.67
C LEU A 456 1.52 -8.42 33.05
N VAL A 457 0.59 -9.31 32.66
CA VAL A 457 0.92 -10.56 31.96
C VAL A 457 1.65 -10.27 30.66
N PHE A 458 1.15 -9.32 29.88
CA PHE A 458 1.77 -8.93 28.61
C PHE A 458 3.19 -8.37 28.83
N THR A 459 3.38 -7.51 29.83
CA THR A 459 4.71 -6.98 30.21
C THR A 459 5.67 -8.11 30.60
N ALA A 460 5.21 -9.07 31.41
CA ALA A 460 6.02 -10.20 31.85
C ALA A 460 6.44 -11.10 30.67
N LEU A 461 5.52 -11.36 29.73
CA LEU A 461 5.80 -12.11 28.51
C LEU A 461 6.80 -11.36 27.63
N MET A 462 6.65 -10.05 27.43
CA MET A 462 7.61 -9.25 26.67
C MET A 462 9.00 -9.22 27.30
N LEU A 463 9.09 -9.14 28.62
CA LEU A 463 10.37 -9.28 29.33
C LEU A 463 11.00 -10.65 29.10
N TRP A 464 10.20 -11.73 29.12
CA TRP A 464 10.69 -13.08 28.82
C TRP A 464 11.24 -13.17 27.39
N VAL A 465 10.54 -12.59 26.41
CA VAL A 465 10.98 -12.58 25.00
C VAL A 465 12.29 -11.80 24.81
N ILE A 466 12.47 -10.67 25.51
CA ILE A 466 13.65 -9.79 25.34
C ILE A 466 14.87 -10.27 26.15
N ARG A 467 14.67 -10.95 27.29
CA ARG A 467 15.72 -11.40 28.23
C ARG A 467 16.91 -12.11 27.57
N PRO A 468 16.73 -13.13 26.71
CA PRO A 468 17.87 -13.88 26.14
C PRO A 468 18.72 -13.04 25.18
N SER A 469 18.18 -12.00 24.55
CA SER A 469 18.93 -11.10 23.67
C SER A 469 19.76 -10.07 24.44
N ALA A 470 19.39 -9.73 25.68
CA ALA A 470 20.12 -8.79 26.53
C ALA A 470 21.38 -9.41 27.18
N ARG A 471 21.36 -10.71 27.46
CA ARG A 471 22.47 -11.43 28.11
C ARG A 471 23.70 -11.68 27.23
N SER A 472 23.63 -11.43 25.92
CA SER A 472 24.78 -11.62 25.02
C SER A 472 25.57 -10.34 24.72
N ARG A 473 25.36 -9.26 25.49
CA ARG A 473 26.14 -8.00 25.41
C ARG A 473 26.97 -7.73 26.68
N ALA A 474 26.92 -8.62 27.66
CA ALA A 474 27.90 -8.74 28.73
C ALA A 474 28.82 -9.89 28.37
#